data_AF-T0DHX6-F1
#
_entry.id   AF-T0DHX6-F1
#
_cell.length_a   1.000
_cell.length_b   1.000
_cell.length_c   1.000
_cell.angle_alpha   90.00
_cell.angle_beta   90.00
_cell.angle_gamma   90.00
#
_symmetry.space_group_name_H-M   'P 1'
#
loop_
_entity.id
_entity.type
_entity.pdbx_description
1 polymer ?
#
loop_
_entity_poly.entity_id
_entity_poly.type
_entity_poly.pdbx_seq_one_letter_code
_entity_poly.pdbx_strand_id
1 'polypeptide(L)'
;MPGLGQLHIHRVLMASFALAWGIVFLYQSRLLEAVQFLFSGDIQKSTNVLNPEWLLFMPSVWGFAAYDSYINTVENNKLFEYEQRTFLRKNYQSRSFTIKKGKVIAE
;
A
#
# COMPACT_ATOMS: atom_id res chain seq x y z
N MET A 1 -3.25 -2.54 -8.20
CA MET A 1 -3.85 -3.76 -7.62
C MET A 1 -3.57 -3.76 -6.12
N PRO A 2 -4.58 -3.95 -5.26
CA PRO A 2 -4.39 -4.07 -3.82
C PRO A 2 -3.45 -5.25 -3.55
N GLY A 3 -2.55 -5.14 -2.57
CA GLY A 3 -1.58 -6.20 -2.27
C GLY A 3 -0.18 -6.00 -2.84
N LEU A 4 -0.04 -5.32 -4.00
CA LEU A 4 1.28 -5.18 -4.64
C LEU A 4 2.27 -4.38 -3.80
N GLY A 5 1.82 -3.29 -3.15
CA GLY A 5 2.67 -2.51 -2.27
C GLY A 5 3.13 -3.32 -1.05
N GLN A 6 2.23 -4.10 -0.44
CA GLN A 6 2.60 -5.00 0.66
C GLN A 6 3.60 -6.09 0.22
N LEU A 7 3.47 -6.60 -1.01
CA LEU A 7 4.40 -7.58 -1.57
C LEU A 7 5.82 -7.02 -1.69
N HIS A 8 5.97 -5.78 -2.13
CA HIS A 8 7.29 -5.13 -2.28
C HIS A 8 8.03 -5.01 -0.93
N ILE A 9 7.29 -4.76 0.15
CA ILE A 9 7.84 -4.66 1.52
C ILE A 9 7.92 -6.06 2.18
N HIS A 10 7.85 -7.13 1.39
CA HIS A 10 7.88 -8.52 1.86
C HIS A 10 6.80 -8.89 2.90
N ARG A 11 5.70 -8.12 2.99
CA ARG A 11 4.53 -8.42 3.83
C ARG A 11 3.60 -9.38 3.10
N VAL A 12 4.09 -10.58 2.80
CA VAL A 12 3.42 -11.58 1.92
C VAL A 12 2.01 -11.90 2.41
N LEU A 13 1.82 -12.15 3.71
CA LEU A 13 0.50 -12.48 4.26
C LEU A 13 -0.55 -11.38 3.99
N MET A 14 -0.16 -10.12 4.20
CA MET A 14 -1.04 -8.97 3.96
C MET A 14 -1.28 -8.76 2.47
N ALA A 15 -0.26 -8.98 1.65
CA ALA A 15 -0.39 -8.94 0.19
C ALA A 15 -1.39 -10.00 -0.31
N SER A 16 -1.29 -11.24 0.19
CA SER A 16 -2.21 -12.34 -0.14
C SER A 16 -3.65 -12.01 0.26
N PHE A 17 -3.85 -11.48 1.47
CA PHE A 17 -5.17 -11.09 1.96
C PHE A 17 -5.80 -9.98 1.11
N ALA A 18 -5.05 -8.92 0.80
CA ALA A 18 -5.52 -7.81 -0.01
C ALA A 18 -5.83 -8.22 -1.46
N LEU A 19 -5.02 -9.12 -2.04
CA LEU A 19 -5.29 -9.71 -3.36
C LEU A 19 -6.54 -10.59 -3.35
N ALA A 20 -6.66 -11.50 -2.37
CA ALA A 20 -7.82 -12.37 -2.25
C ALA A 20 -9.12 -11.57 -2.13
N TRP A 21 -9.14 -10.55 -1.28
CA TRP A 21 -10.29 -9.65 -1.17
C TRP A 21 -10.54 -8.87 -2.47
N GLY A 22 -9.50 -8.36 -3.13
CA GLY A 22 -9.64 -7.70 -4.44
C GLY A 22 -10.35 -8.58 -5.48
N ILE A 23 -10.02 -9.87 -5.52
CA ILE A 23 -10.67 -10.86 -6.40
C ILE A 23 -12.13 -11.07 -6.00
N VAL A 24 -12.42 -11.21 -4.71
CA VAL A 24 -13.81 -11.37 -4.21
C VAL A 24 -14.67 -10.17 -4.58
N PHE A 25 -14.20 -8.94 -4.34
CA PHE A 25 -14.93 -7.72 -4.69
C PHE A 25 -15.15 -7.58 -6.20
N LEU A 26 -14.14 -7.89 -7.01
CA LEU A 26 -14.26 -7.89 -8.48
C LEU A 26 -15.29 -8.91 -8.98
N TYR A 27 -15.31 -10.10 -8.39
CA TYR A 27 -16.25 -11.15 -8.78
C TYR A 27 -17.69 -10.82 -8.35
N GLN A 28 -17.88 -10.45 -7.08
CA GLN A 28 -19.22 -10.15 -6.53
C GLN A 28 -19.85 -8.90 -7.12
N SER A 29 -19.06 -7.90 -7.53
CA SER A 29 -19.58 -6.69 -8.18
C SER A 29 -20.09 -6.92 -9.61
N ARG A 30 -19.80 -8.10 -10.21
CA ARG A 30 -20.05 -8.41 -11.64
C ARG A 30 -19.51 -7.34 -12.60
N LEU A 31 -18.47 -6.62 -12.19
CA LEU A 31 -17.90 -5.51 -12.94
C LEU A 31 -17.42 -5.93 -14.33
N LEU A 32 -16.75 -7.08 -14.44
CA LEU A 32 -16.22 -7.58 -15.72
C LEU A 32 -17.34 -7.86 -16.74
N GLU A 33 -18.47 -8.39 -16.28
CA GLU A 33 -19.64 -8.68 -17.11
C GLU A 33 -20.33 -7.39 -17.54
N ALA A 34 -20.45 -6.41 -16.65
CA ALA A 34 -20.94 -5.08 -16.97
C ALA A 34 -20.08 -4.40 -18.05
N VAL A 35 -18.75 -4.44 -17.90
CA VAL A 35 -17.80 -3.89 -18.88
C VAL A 35 -17.97 -4.54 -20.25
N GLN A 36 -18.24 -5.85 -20.31
CA GLN A 36 -18.51 -6.53 -21.59
C GLN A 36 -19.80 -6.03 -22.27
N PHE A 37 -20.89 -5.87 -21.52
CA PHE A 37 -22.13 -5.29 -22.06
C PHE A 37 -21.97 -3.82 -22.46
N LEU A 38 -21.17 -3.06 -21.69
CA LEU A 38 -20.84 -1.67 -21.98
C LEU A 38 -20.13 -1.54 -23.34
N PHE A 39 -19.10 -2.37 -23.58
CA PHE A 39 -18.41 -2.39 -24.87
C PHE A 39 -19.27 -2.89 -26.03
N SER A 40 -20.30 -3.70 -25.73
CA SER A 40 -21.28 -4.14 -26.73
C SER A 40 -22.34 -3.07 -27.05
N GLY A 41 -22.33 -1.93 -26.36
CA GLY A 41 -23.28 -0.83 -26.52
C GLY A 41 -24.59 -0.98 -25.74
N ASP A 42 -24.76 -2.05 -24.96
CA ASP A 42 -25.96 -2.28 -24.15
C ASP A 42 -25.79 -1.69 -22.74
N ILE A 43 -25.99 -0.38 -22.63
CA ILE A 43 -25.78 0.40 -21.40
C ILE A 43 -26.77 0.00 -20.30
N GLN A 44 -28.01 -0.32 -20.68
CA GLN A 44 -29.07 -0.68 -19.75
C GLN A 44 -28.76 -2.01 -19.07
N LYS A 45 -28.39 -3.02 -19.87
CA LYS A 45 -27.99 -4.32 -19.34
C LYS A 45 -26.67 -4.26 -18.56
N SER A 46 -25.71 -3.45 -19.03
CA SER A 46 -24.46 -3.17 -18.31
C SER A 46 -24.71 -2.64 -16.90
N THR A 47 -25.67 -1.73 -16.74
CA THR A 47 -25.95 -1.12 -15.42
C THR A 47 -26.73 -2.09 -14.52
N ASN A 48 -27.69 -2.82 -15.10
CA ASN A 48 -28.54 -3.75 -14.35
C ASN A 48 -27.80 -4.99 -13.83
N VAL A 49 -26.71 -5.39 -14.48
CA VAL A 49 -25.94 -6.57 -14.06
C VAL A 49 -24.99 -6.29 -12.89
N LEU A 50 -24.66 -5.01 -12.64
CA LEU A 50 -23.76 -4.61 -11.56
C LEU A 50 -24.41 -4.84 -10.19
N ASN A 51 -23.60 -5.30 -9.24
CA ASN A 51 -23.97 -5.27 -7.83
C ASN A 51 -23.40 -4.00 -7.16
N PRO A 52 -24.24 -2.98 -6.88
CA PRO A 52 -23.76 -1.67 -6.42
C PRO A 52 -23.11 -1.74 -5.04
N GLU A 53 -23.56 -2.61 -4.13
CA GLU A 53 -23.02 -2.72 -2.78
C GLU A 53 -21.53 -3.09 -2.80
N TRP A 54 -21.18 -4.11 -3.59
CA TRP A 54 -19.81 -4.58 -3.74
C TRP A 54 -18.96 -3.61 -4.57
N LEU A 55 -19.56 -2.99 -5.59
CA LEU A 55 -18.87 -2.04 -6.45
C LEU A 55 -18.48 -0.76 -5.70
N LEU A 56 -19.42 -0.18 -4.97
CA LEU A 56 -19.23 1.09 -4.28
C LEU A 56 -18.25 0.98 -3.10
N PHE A 57 -18.01 -0.23 -2.59
CA PHE A 57 -17.02 -0.47 -1.54
C PHE A 57 -15.58 -0.63 -2.08
N MET A 58 -15.39 -0.88 -3.38
CA MET A 58 -14.07 -1.09 -4.00
C MET A 58 -13.07 0.07 -3.78
N PRO A 59 -13.45 1.35 -3.94
CA PRO A 59 -12.52 2.46 -3.72
C PRO A 59 -11.95 2.48 -2.29
N SER A 60 -12.75 2.12 -1.29
CA SER A 60 -12.31 2.04 0.11
C SER A 60 -11.27 0.94 0.30
N VAL A 61 -11.47 -0.24 -0.30
CA VAL A 61 -10.53 -1.36 -0.23
C VAL A 61 -9.20 -1.00 -0.92
N TRP A 62 -9.25 -0.39 -2.09
CA TRP A 62 -8.06 0.06 -2.81
C TRP A 62 -7.33 1.18 -2.10
N GLY A 63 -8.06 2.19 -1.60
CA GLY A 63 -7.49 3.30 -0.84
C GLY A 63 -6.81 2.82 0.44
N PHE A 64 -7.46 1.93 1.19
CA PHE A 64 -6.88 1.30 2.38
C PHE A 64 -5.60 0.53 2.06
N ALA A 65 -5.61 -0.33 1.04
CA ALA A 65 -4.43 -1.12 0.67
C ALA A 65 -3.25 -0.23 0.22
N ALA A 66 -3.54 0.84 -0.53
CA ALA A 66 -2.51 1.81 -0.94
C ALA A 66 -1.93 2.54 0.28
N TYR A 67 -2.78 3.08 1.15
CA TYR A 67 -2.37 3.79 2.35
C TYR A 67 -1.56 2.91 3.32
N ASP A 68 -2.03 1.68 3.59
CA ASP A 68 -1.32 0.72 4.44
C ASP A 68 0.07 0.45 3.87
N SER A 69 0.20 0.17 2.57
CA SER A 69 1.52 -0.05 1.96
C SER A 69 2.44 1.17 2.07
N TYR A 70 1.90 2.38 1.91
CA TYR A 70 2.69 3.61 2.00
C TYR A 70 3.24 3.82 3.40
N ILE A 71 2.39 3.81 4.42
CA ILE A 71 2.82 4.04 5.81
C ILE A 71 3.83 2.99 6.25
N ASN A 72 3.58 1.71 5.94
CA ASN A 72 4.52 0.65 6.29
C ASN A 72 5.87 0.81 5.58
N THR A 73 5.90 1.32 4.35
CA THR A 73 7.16 1.61 3.66
C THR A 73 7.94 2.71 4.38
N VAL A 74 7.26 3.80 4.74
CA VAL A 74 7.87 4.94 5.45
C VAL A 74 8.44 4.50 6.80
N GLU A 75 7.68 3.72 7.58
CA GLU A 75 8.14 3.25 8.88
C GLU A 75 9.30 2.24 8.77
N ASN A 76 9.29 1.35 7.76
CA ASN A 76 10.44 0.45 7.52
C ASN A 76 11.71 1.23 7.18
N ASN A 77 11.61 2.30 6.39
CA ASN A 77 12.77 3.13 6.06
C ASN A 77 13.36 3.81 7.30
N LYS A 78 12.50 4.35 8.19
CA LYS A 78 12.94 4.94 9.47
C LYS A 78 13.64 3.91 10.36
N LEU A 79 13.09 2.69 10.44
CA LEU A 79 13.69 1.60 11.21
C LEU A 79 15.06 1.21 10.64
N PHE A 80 15.17 1.12 9.31
CA PHE A 80 16.44 0.84 8.64
C PHE A 80 17.50 1.90 8.94
N GLU A 81 17.15 3.19 8.86
CA GLU A 81 18.06 4.29 9.21
C GLU A 81 18.53 4.20 10.67
N TYR A 82 17.61 3.90 11.59
CA TYR A 82 17.93 3.74 13.01
C TYR A 82 18.91 2.57 13.26
N GLU A 83 18.63 1.41 12.66
CA GLU A 83 19.49 0.23 12.76
C GLU A 83 20.87 0.48 12.15
N GLN A 84 20.93 1.08 10.95
CA GLN A 84 22.19 1.42 10.30
C GLN A 84 23.01 2.39 11.14
N ARG A 85 22.38 3.43 11.71
CA ARG A 85 23.06 4.36 12.62
C ARG A 85 23.62 3.64 13.85
N THR A 86 22.84 2.75 14.44
CA THR A 86 23.23 1.98 15.63
C THR A 86 24.38 1.04 15.31
N PHE A 87 24.32 0.33 14.18
CA PHE A 87 25.36 -0.55 13.67
C PHE A 87 26.67 0.21 13.44
N LEU A 88 26.62 1.37 12.76
CA LEU A 88 27.81 2.18 12.48
C LEU A 88 28.45 2.71 13.77
N ARG A 89 27.62 3.18 14.72
CA ARG A 89 28.09 3.64 16.03
C ARG A 89 28.75 2.52 16.83
N LYS A 90 28.18 1.31 16.81
CA LYS A 90 28.72 0.18 17.56
C LYS A 90 30.04 -0.34 17.00
N ASN A 91 30.18 -0.40 15.67
CA ASN A 91 31.31 -1.07 15.03
C ASN A 91 32.44 -0.12 14.59
N TYR A 92 32.14 1.15 14.31
CA TYR A 92 33.11 2.06 13.66
C TYR A 92 33.33 3.38 14.40
N GLN A 93 32.47 3.78 15.34
CA GLN A 93 32.66 5.06 16.06
C GLN A 93 33.74 4.92 17.14
N SER A 94 34.81 5.72 17.01
CA SER A 94 35.86 5.82 18.03
C SER A 94 35.30 6.26 19.39
N ARG A 95 35.83 5.71 20.48
CA ARG A 95 35.47 6.10 21.86
C ARG A 95 35.76 7.57 22.16
N SER A 96 36.71 8.19 21.44
CA SER A 96 37.06 9.61 21.59
C SER A 96 36.20 10.57 20.76
N PHE A 97 35.25 10.05 19.98
CA PHE A 97 34.43 10.88 19.11
C PHE A 97 33.31 11.59 19.88
N THR A 98 33.35 12.92 19.90
CA THR A 98 32.32 13.79 20.50
C THR A 98 31.59 14.57 19.41
N ILE A 99 30.27 14.46 19.35
CA ILE A 99 29.44 15.27 18.45
C ILE A 99 29.49 16.72 18.93
N LYS A 100 30.22 17.59 18.23
CA LYS A 100 30.15 19.04 18.45
C LYS A 100 28.82 19.53 17.87
N LYS A 101 27.85 19.90 18.72
CA LYS A 101 26.62 20.56 18.26
C LYS A 101 27.01 21.92 17.66
N GLY A 102 26.89 22.07 16.34
CA GLY A 102 26.92 23.39 15.72
C GLY A 102 25.70 24.21 16.17
N LYS A 103 25.89 25.48 16.51
CA LYS A 103 24.79 26.43 16.67
C LYS A 103 24.10 26.54 15.30
N VAL A 104 22.85 26.11 15.19
CA VAL A 104 22.01 26.50 14.07
C VAL A 104 21.71 27.98 14.29
N ILE A 105 22.37 28.84 13.51
CA ILE A 105 22.07 30.27 13.48
C ILE A 105 20.79 30.38 12.65
N ALA A 106 19.67 30.69 13.30
CA ALA A 106 18.47 31.10 12.60
C ALA A 106 18.69 32.54 12.14
N GLU A 107 18.73 32.75 10.82
CA GLU A 107 18.53 34.08 10.20
C GLU A 107 17.04 34.41 10.14
#